data_AF-A0A924INS4-F1
#
_entry.id   AF-A0A924INS4-F1
#
_cell.length_a   1.000
_cell.length_b   1.000
_cell.length_c   1.000
_cell.angle_alpha   90.00
_cell.angle_beta   90.00
_cell.angle_gamma   90.00
#
_symmetry.space_group_name_H-M   'P 1'
#
loop_
_entity.id
_entity.type
_entity.pdbx_description
1 polymer ?
#
loop_
_entity_poly.entity_id
_entity_poly.type
_entity_poly.pdbx_seq_one_letter_code
_entity_poly.pdbx_strand_id
1 'polypeptide(L)'
;MPQPGQPMPPGAGGPQQKKGLRAQLAQRRVEAEKAERARQERLKELELGHILSGFTRRLKDEILDLPMIHKLACNVAKELLKVDHVTLSVKEGDVFKVVAEADIP
;
A
#
# COMPACT_ATOMS: atom_id res chain seq x y z
N MET A 1 67.75 -7.43 18.56
CA MET A 1 66.51 -7.69 19.31
C MET A 1 65.40 -6.84 18.68
N PRO A 2 64.33 -7.43 18.11
CA PRO A 2 63.24 -6.68 17.47
C PRO A 2 62.13 -6.33 18.46
N GLN A 3 61.56 -5.13 18.36
CA GLN A 3 60.33 -4.75 19.08
C GLN A 3 59.09 -5.20 18.29
N PRO A 4 58.00 -5.65 18.95
CA PRO A 4 56.81 -6.15 18.28
C PRO A 4 55.80 -5.05 17.97
N GLY A 5 55.48 -4.91 16.69
CA GLY A 5 54.11 -4.73 16.16
C GLY A 5 53.26 -3.60 16.74
N GLN A 6 53.51 -2.36 16.32
CA GLN A 6 52.42 -1.40 16.21
C GLN A 6 51.40 -1.91 15.18
N PRO A 7 50.08 -1.87 15.47
CA PRO A 7 49.07 -2.19 14.46
C PRO A 7 49.18 -1.17 13.33
N MET A 8 49.61 -1.63 12.15
CA MET A 8 49.60 -0.80 10.96
C MET A 8 48.18 -0.24 10.76
N PRO A 9 48.04 1.08 10.49
CA PRO A 9 46.74 1.64 10.15
C PRO A 9 46.18 0.88 8.94
N PRO A 10 44.87 0.60 8.90
CA PRO A 10 44.26 -0.21 7.86
C PRO A 10 44.65 0.37 6.51
N GLY A 11 45.51 -0.39 5.82
CA GLY A 11 46.18 0.04 4.60
C GLY A 11 45.17 0.48 3.56
N ALA A 12 45.51 1.60 2.93
CA ALA A 12 44.92 2.14 1.73
C ALA A 12 44.37 1.02 0.82
N GLY A 13 43.04 0.88 0.83
CA GLY A 13 42.35 -0.03 -0.06
C GLY A 13 42.65 0.34 -1.51
N GLY A 14 43.35 -0.56 -2.20
CA GLY A 14 43.67 -0.40 -3.61
C GLY A 14 42.41 -0.19 -4.46
N PRO A 15 42.56 0.31 -5.70
CA PRO A 15 41.44 0.61 -6.61
C PRO A 15 40.50 -0.57 -6.89
N GLN A 16 40.91 -1.80 -6.56
CA GLN A 16 40.12 -3.02 -6.71
C GLN A 16 39.12 -3.26 -5.56
N GLN A 17 39.35 -2.71 -4.36
CA GLN A 17 38.47 -2.91 -3.19
C GLN A 17 37.24 -1.97 -3.21
N LYS A 18 37.34 -0.84 -3.92
CA LYS A 18 36.23 0.12 -4.11
C LYS A 18 35.10 -0.41 -4.99
N LYS A 19 35.37 -1.36 -5.89
CA LYS A 19 34.34 -1.98 -6.76
C LYS A 19 33.40 -2.90 -5.97
N GLY A 20 33.93 -3.70 -5.04
CA GLY A 20 33.12 -4.56 -4.17
C GLY A 20 32.26 -3.78 -3.18
N LEU A 21 32.78 -2.67 -2.64
CA LEU A 21 32.04 -1.83 -1.68
C LEU A 21 30.87 -1.09 -2.34
N ARG A 22 31.05 -0.60 -3.58
CA ARG A 22 29.96 0.00 -4.36
C ARG A 22 28.90 -1.03 -4.75
N ALA A 23 29.30 -2.25 -5.11
CA ALA A 23 28.36 -3.33 -5.41
C ALA A 23 27.53 -3.73 -4.17
N GLN A 24 28.16 -3.86 -2.99
CA GLN A 24 27.44 -4.13 -1.74
C GLN A 24 26.47 -3.01 -1.33
N LEU A 25 26.85 -1.74 -1.52
CA LEU A 25 25.97 -0.60 -1.26
C LEU A 25 24.77 -0.55 -2.22
N ALA A 26 24.99 -0.88 -3.50
CA ALA A 26 23.92 -0.97 -4.49
C ALA A 26 22.97 -2.13 -4.17
N GLN A 27 23.50 -3.29 -3.76
CA GLN A 27 22.71 -4.46 -3.39
C GLN A 27 21.84 -4.19 -2.15
N ARG A 28 22.38 -3.50 -1.13
CA ARG A 28 21.62 -3.05 0.04
C ARG A 28 20.48 -2.09 -0.31
N ARG A 29 20.66 -1.21 -1.29
CA ARG A 29 19.59 -0.30 -1.76
C ARG A 29 18.45 -1.08 -2.43
N VAL A 30 18.78 -2.07 -3.25
CA VAL A 30 17.78 -2.93 -3.91
C VAL A 30 17.00 -3.76 -2.87
N GLU A 31 17.68 -4.29 -1.86
CA GLU A 31 17.03 -5.02 -0.76
C GLU A 31 16.13 -4.10 0.07
N ALA A 32 16.58 -2.87 0.38
CA ALA A 32 15.79 -1.88 1.09
C ALA A 32 14.55 -1.44 0.29
N GLU A 33 14.67 -1.20 -1.02
CA GLU A 33 13.52 -0.87 -1.89
C GLU A 33 12.53 -2.04 -2.00
N LYS A 34 13.02 -3.27 -2.06
CA LYS A 34 12.16 -4.46 -2.07
C LYS A 34 11.42 -4.63 -0.75
N ALA A 35 12.11 -4.42 0.38
CA ALA A 35 11.51 -4.47 1.72
C ALA A 35 10.47 -3.34 1.91
N GLU A 36 10.74 -2.14 1.39
CA GLU A 36 9.82 -1.02 1.45
C GLU A 36 8.58 -1.26 0.58
N ARG A 37 8.73 -1.80 -0.64
CA ARG A 37 7.58 -2.21 -1.47
C ARG A 37 6.72 -3.26 -0.78
N ALA A 38 7.35 -4.29 -0.21
CA ALA A 38 6.63 -5.33 0.52
C ALA A 38 5.90 -4.77 1.76
N ARG A 39 6.49 -3.77 2.43
CA ARG A 39 5.84 -3.06 3.54
C ARG A 39 4.63 -2.24 3.06
N GLN A 40 4.77 -1.51 1.97
CA GLN A 40 3.68 -0.72 1.39
C GLN A 40 2.53 -1.61 0.92
N GLU A 41 2.83 -2.77 0.33
CA GLU A 41 1.82 -3.75 -0.09
C GLU A 41 1.05 -4.31 1.12
N ARG A 42 1.75 -4.70 2.19
CA ARG A 42 1.11 -5.10 3.45
C ARG A 42 0.22 -4.02 4.05
N LEU A 43 0.67 -2.76 4.01
CA LEU A 43 -0.14 -1.65 4.51
C LEU A 43 -1.43 -1.49 3.69
N LYS A 44 -1.36 -1.62 2.36
CA LYS A 44 -2.54 -1.61 1.49
C LYS A 44 -3.49 -2.76 1.78
N GLU A 45 -2.97 -3.97 2.01
CA GLU A 45 -3.78 -5.13 2.40
C GLU A 45 -4.50 -4.92 3.74
N LEU A 46 -3.81 -4.36 4.73
CA LEU A 46 -4.39 -4.05 6.04
C LEU A 46 -5.47 -2.96 5.95
N GLU A 47 -5.22 -1.90 5.17
CA GLU A 47 -6.20 -0.84 4.92
C GLU A 47 -7.45 -1.40 4.23
N LEU A 48 -7.26 -2.21 3.18
CA LEU A 48 -8.35 -2.90 2.48
C LEU A 48 -9.17 -3.78 3.44
N GLY A 49 -8.49 -4.58 4.27
CA GLY A 49 -9.14 -5.43 5.26
C GLY A 49 -9.96 -4.63 6.27
N HIS A 50 -9.45 -3.48 6.72
CA HIS A 50 -10.15 -2.59 7.64
C HIS A 50 -11.43 -2.01 7.01
N ILE A 51 -11.34 -1.49 5.78
CA ILE A 51 -12.48 -0.91 5.06
C ILE A 51 -13.58 -1.96 4.85
N LEU A 52 -13.22 -3.14 4.35
CA LEU A 52 -14.18 -4.22 4.10
C LEU A 52 -14.79 -4.77 5.40
N SER A 53 -14.01 -4.88 6.46
CA SER A 53 -14.50 -5.27 7.79
C SER A 53 -15.52 -4.25 8.33
N GLY A 54 -15.21 -2.96 8.22
CA GLY A 54 -16.10 -1.86 8.58
C GLY A 54 -17.41 -1.92 7.81
N PHE A 55 -17.36 -2.05 6.49
CA PHE A 55 -18.54 -2.20 5.64
C PHE A 55 -19.41 -3.39 6.05
N THR A 56 -18.80 -4.57 6.20
CA THR A 56 -19.51 -5.80 6.57
C THR A 56 -20.18 -5.67 7.93
N ARG A 57 -19.50 -5.04 8.89
CA ARG A 57 -20.05 -4.80 10.22
C ARG A 57 -21.27 -3.89 10.15
N ARG A 58 -21.20 -2.79 9.40
CA ARG A 58 -22.33 -1.86 9.23
C ARG A 58 -23.55 -2.54 8.60
N LEU A 59 -23.34 -3.41 7.61
CA LEU A 59 -24.43 -4.20 7.02
C LEU A 59 -25.07 -5.19 8.00
N LYS A 60 -24.34 -5.67 9.02
CA LYS A 60 -24.84 -6.63 10.01
C LYS A 60 -25.50 -5.95 11.21
N ASP A 61 -24.94 -4.84 11.66
CA ASP A 61 -25.29 -4.20 12.92
C ASP A 61 -26.34 -3.09 12.75
N GLU A 62 -26.42 -2.47 11.56
CA GLU A 62 -27.38 -1.39 11.26
C GLU A 62 -28.62 -1.92 10.54
N ILE A 63 -29.81 -1.46 10.94
CA ILE A 63 -31.03 -1.67 10.14
C ILE A 63 -31.00 -0.67 8.99
N LEU A 64 -30.59 -1.14 7.81
CA LEU A 64 -30.45 -0.33 6.61
C LEU A 64 -31.53 -0.67 5.58
N ASP A 65 -32.14 0.36 5.01
CA ASP A 65 -32.97 0.19 3.83
C ASP A 65 -32.07 0.06 2.57
N LEU A 66 -32.68 -0.42 1.47
CA LEU A 66 -31.95 -0.66 0.23
C LEU A 66 -31.24 0.60 -0.32
N PRO A 67 -31.86 1.81 -0.31
CA PRO A 67 -31.16 3.04 -0.67
C PRO A 67 -29.93 3.35 0.19
N MET A 68 -30.00 3.14 1.52
CA MET A 68 -28.86 3.33 2.41
C MET A 68 -27.74 2.32 2.11
N ILE A 69 -28.09 1.07 1.80
CA ILE A 69 -27.11 0.05 1.39
C ILE A 69 -26.40 0.48 0.10
N HIS A 70 -27.12 0.97 -0.91
CA HIS A 70 -26.50 1.44 -2.16
C HIS A 70 -25.54 2.61 -1.93
N LYS A 71 -25.95 3.60 -1.12
CA LYS A 71 -25.09 4.74 -0.79
C LYS A 71 -23.86 4.32 0.01
N LEU A 72 -24.01 3.39 0.95
CA LEU A 72 -22.90 2.83 1.70
C LEU A 72 -21.92 2.11 0.78
N ALA A 73 -22.40 1.29 -0.15
CA ALA A 73 -21.58 0.60 -1.13
C ALA A 73 -20.82 1.58 -2.05
N CYS A 74 -21.47 2.65 -2.52
CA CYS A 74 -20.81 3.71 -3.30
C CYS A 74 -19.66 4.38 -2.53
N ASN A 75 -19.89 4.75 -1.26
CA ASN A 75 -18.87 5.39 -0.43
C ASN A 75 -17.68 4.45 -0.17
N VAL A 76 -17.94 3.18 0.11
CA VAL A 76 -16.89 2.18 0.31
C VAL A 76 -16.11 1.94 -0.98
N ALA A 77 -16.79 1.78 -2.11
CA ALA A 77 -16.13 1.62 -3.42
C ALA A 77 -15.25 2.82 -3.75
N LYS A 78 -15.70 4.04 -3.43
CA LYS A 78 -14.92 5.26 -3.60
C LYS A 78 -13.64 5.25 -2.76
N GLU A 79 -13.74 4.88 -1.48
CA GLU A 79 -12.60 4.79 -0.57
C GLU A 79 -11.58 3.72 -1.00
N LEU A 80 -12.07 2.60 -1.53
CA LEU A 80 -11.24 1.50 -2.03
C LEU A 80 -10.51 1.85 -3.32
N LEU A 81 -11.21 2.49 -4.27
CA LEU A 81 -10.67 2.82 -5.59
C LEU A 81 -9.87 4.13 -5.59
N LYS A 82 -9.97 4.93 -4.52
CA LYS A 82 -9.34 6.26 -4.39
C LYS A 82 -9.70 7.17 -5.58
N VAL A 83 -10.98 7.21 -5.92
CA VAL A 83 -11.53 8.03 -7.02
C VAL A 83 -12.39 9.17 -6.49
N ASP A 84 -12.59 10.20 -7.31
CA ASP A 84 -13.36 11.38 -6.92
C ASP A 84 -14.88 11.13 -6.99
N HIS A 85 -15.33 10.27 -7.89
CA HIS A 85 -16.74 10.03 -8.13
C HIS A 85 -17.03 8.54 -8.37
N VAL A 86 -18.10 8.04 -7.74
CA VAL A 86 -18.64 6.70 -7.97
C VAL A 86 -20.15 6.79 -8.14
N THR A 87 -20.66 6.19 -9.22
CA THR A 87 -22.09 6.02 -9.47
C THR A 87 -22.45 4.55 -9.46
N LEU A 88 -23.56 4.19 -8.80
CA LEU A 88 -24.16 2.86 -8.86
C LEU A 88 -25.48 2.92 -9.62
N SER A 89 -25.55 2.13 -10.68
CA SER A 89 -26.73 2.01 -11.54
C SER A 89 -27.29 0.60 -11.49
N VAL A 90 -28.61 0.49 -11.41
CA VAL A 90 -29.33 -0.78 -11.50
C VAL A 90 -30.03 -0.83 -12.85
N LYS A 91 -30.01 -2.01 -13.48
CA LYS A 91 -30.72 -2.25 -14.73
C LYS A 91 -32.20 -2.53 -14.42
N GLU A 92 -33.08 -1.68 -14.91
CA GLU A 92 -34.54 -1.84 -14.83
C GLU A 92 -35.08 -1.98 -16.27
N GLY A 93 -35.34 -3.21 -16.71
CA GLY A 93 -35.70 -3.50 -18.10
C GLY A 93 -34.55 -3.19 -19.07
N ASP A 94 -34.80 -2.32 -20.04
CA ASP A 94 -33.80 -1.89 -21.03
C ASP A 94 -33.06 -0.59 -20.64
N VAL A 95 -33.31 -0.06 -19.44
CA VAL A 95 -32.73 1.21 -18.98
C VAL A 95 -31.85 0.99 -17.75
N PHE A 96 -30.75 1.74 -17.68
CA PHE A 96 -29.95 1.87 -16.46
C PHE A 96 -30.42 3.07 -15.67
N LYS A 97 -30.78 2.85 -14.41
CA LYS A 97 -31.19 3.89 -13.48
C LYS A 97 -30.13 4.06 -12.42
N VAL A 98 -29.67 5.30 -12.24
CA VAL A 98 -28.79 5.64 -11.12
C VAL A 98 -29.58 5.55 -9.82
N VAL A 99 -29.05 4.80 -8.85
CA VAL A 99 -29.69 4.59 -7.54
C VAL A 99 -28.85 5.08 -6.37
N ALA A 100 -27.57 5.37 -6.59
CA ALA A 100 -26.69 6.02 -5.63
C ALA A 100 -25.48 6.66 -6.31
N GLU A 101 -24.98 7.74 -5.72
CA GLU A 101 -23.78 8.47 -6.13
C GLU A 101 -22.97 8.86 -4.89
N ALA A 102 -21.65 8.91 -5.03
CA ALA A 102 -20.73 9.37 -3.99
C ALA A 102 -19.73 10.39 -4.58
N ASP A 103 -20.01 11.66 -4.37
CA ASP A 103 -19.15 12.80 -4.72
C ASP A 103 -18.25 13.24 -3.56
N ILE A 104 -17.20 14.02 -3.86
CA ILE A 104 -16.43 14.69 -2.79
C ILE A 104 -17.24 15.95 -2.42
N PRO A 105 -17.45 16.26 -1.13
CA PRO A 105 -17.94 17.59 -0.74
C PRO A 105 -16.95 18.70 -1.10
#